data_AF-S7T0W6-F1
#
_entry.id   AF-S7T0W6-F1
#
_cell.length_a   1.000
_cell.length_b   1.000
_cell.length_c   1.000
_cell.angle_alpha   90.00
_cell.angle_beta   90.00
_cell.angle_gamma   90.00
#
_symmetry.space_group_name_H-M   'P 1'
#
loop_
_entity.id
_entity.type
_entity.pdbx_description
1 polymer ?
#
loop_
_entity_poly.entity_id
_entity_poly.type
_entity_poly.pdbx_seq_one_letter_code
_entity_poly.pdbx_strand_id
1 'polypeptide(L)'
;MKIHVGHGDTNAEERLNKNGVSRRDFMKFCATVSAVLGLGASGASEVAAALTQKRRPSVVYLHFAECTGCSESVLRAVEPIMIDDLILDTISLDYHETLMAAAGEAAEEALHKAVHDPAGFVCVVEGGIPTAQNGIHGMVGGHTMLSMAKDIIPKAQATIAIGNCANFGGIQAARPNPTQAMGVNECLKDLGVSAINIAGCPPPPHNFVGAVVLYLQGKKIDLDEYNRPLAFYGETVHDKCERLKYFDEGKFAPSFDSEEARKGYCLYEVGCRGPYTYNNCPTVKFNQTSWPVEAGHPCIGCSEPNFWDTMTPFYEPM
;
A
#
# COMPACT_ATOMS: atom_id res chain seq x y z
N MET A 1 -17.52 -12.80 -8.33
CA MET A 1 -18.20 -13.83 -7.49
C MET A 1 -17.59 -13.71 -6.11
N LYS A 2 -18.37 -13.27 -5.12
CA LYS A 2 -17.87 -13.10 -3.75
C LYS A 2 -17.65 -14.46 -3.11
N ILE A 3 -16.48 -14.69 -2.51
CA ILE A 3 -16.18 -15.91 -1.77
C ILE A 3 -15.80 -15.55 -0.35
N HIS A 4 -16.68 -15.89 0.59
CA HIS A 4 -16.40 -15.79 2.01
C HIS A 4 -15.98 -17.14 2.57
N VAL A 5 -14.77 -17.21 3.14
CA VAL A 5 -14.26 -18.44 3.78
C VAL A 5 -14.86 -18.61 5.19
N GLY A 6 -15.26 -17.52 5.84
CA GLY A 6 -15.86 -17.47 7.16
C GLY A 6 -14.88 -17.74 8.31
N HIS A 7 -15.29 -17.35 9.53
CA HIS A 7 -14.62 -17.73 10.77
C HIS A 7 -15.28 -18.93 11.43
N GLY A 8 -14.46 -19.76 12.10
CA GLY A 8 -14.97 -20.83 12.96
C GLY A 8 -14.00 -22.00 13.09
N ASP A 9 -14.22 -22.84 14.10
CA ASP A 9 -13.36 -23.97 14.48
C ASP A 9 -13.37 -25.13 13.47
N THR A 10 -14.28 -25.10 12.50
CA THR A 10 -14.43 -26.13 11.46
C THR A 10 -13.46 -25.90 10.28
N ASN A 11 -13.16 -26.97 9.54
CA ASN A 11 -12.33 -26.95 8.33
C ASN A 11 -12.79 -25.87 7.32
N ALA A 12 -11.84 -25.13 6.71
CA ALA A 12 -12.10 -24.13 5.69
C ALA A 12 -12.95 -24.64 4.51
N GLU A 13 -12.76 -25.89 4.06
CA GLU A 13 -13.61 -26.49 3.00
C GLU A 13 -15.06 -26.65 3.45
N GLU A 14 -15.29 -26.97 4.72
CA GLU A 14 -16.64 -27.08 5.27
C GLU A 14 -17.31 -25.71 5.39
N ARG A 15 -16.54 -24.68 5.76
CA ARG A 15 -17.05 -23.29 5.80
C ARG A 15 -17.38 -22.77 4.40
N LEU A 16 -16.51 -23.01 3.42
CA LEU A 16 -16.75 -22.69 2.01
C LEU A 16 -18.00 -23.39 1.47
N ASN A 17 -18.17 -24.69 1.75
CA ASN A 17 -19.35 -25.45 1.35
C ASN A 17 -20.64 -24.91 2.01
N LYS A 18 -20.61 -24.51 3.29
CA LYS A 18 -21.75 -23.88 3.97
C LYS A 18 -22.17 -22.56 3.32
N ASN A 19 -21.21 -21.83 2.75
CA ASN A 19 -21.45 -20.60 2.00
C ASN A 19 -21.79 -20.84 0.51
N GLY A 20 -22.00 -22.10 0.11
CA GLY A 20 -22.35 -22.45 -1.27
C GLY A 20 -21.19 -22.35 -2.27
N VAL A 21 -19.95 -22.25 -1.80
CA VAL A 21 -18.76 -22.12 -2.64
C VAL A 21 -18.10 -23.49 -2.83
N SER A 22 -18.06 -23.98 -4.07
CA SER A 22 -17.36 -25.23 -4.37
C SER A 22 -15.84 -25.04 -4.35
N ARG A 23 -15.09 -26.11 -4.07
CA ARG A 23 -13.61 -26.10 -4.18
C ARG A 23 -13.12 -25.62 -5.55
N ARG A 24 -13.84 -25.94 -6.62
CA ARG A 24 -13.50 -25.49 -7.98
C ARG A 24 -13.63 -23.98 -8.11
N ASP A 25 -14.70 -23.42 -7.58
CA ASP A 25 -14.97 -21.99 -7.66
C ASP A 25 -14.01 -21.19 -6.79
N PHE A 26 -13.65 -21.72 -5.62
CA PHE A 26 -12.58 -21.18 -4.79
C PHE A 26 -11.21 -21.18 -5.48
N MET A 27 -10.83 -22.27 -6.14
CA MET A 27 -9.54 -22.31 -6.85
C MET A 27 -9.51 -21.38 -8.07
N LYS A 28 -10.64 -21.17 -8.76
CA LYS A 28 -10.74 -20.16 -9.82
C LYS A 28 -10.53 -18.75 -9.28
N PHE A 29 -11.14 -18.44 -8.14
CA PHE A 29 -10.95 -17.16 -7.46
C PHE A 29 -9.48 -16.93 -7.09
N CYS A 30 -8.85 -17.93 -6.48
CA CYS A 30 -7.44 -17.83 -6.10
C CYS A 30 -6.53 -17.64 -7.34
N ALA A 31 -6.86 -18.25 -8.48
CA ALA A 31 -6.17 -18.02 -9.74
C ALA A 31 -6.35 -16.58 -10.27
N THR A 32 -7.55 -16.00 -10.14
CA THR A 32 -7.79 -14.60 -10.49
C THR A 32 -6.99 -13.65 -9.59
N VAL A 33 -7.00 -13.86 -8.27
CA VAL A 33 -6.17 -13.11 -7.32
C VAL A 33 -4.70 -13.20 -7.70
N SER A 34 -4.21 -14.41 -7.96
CA SER A 34 -2.84 -14.67 -8.38
C SER A 34 -2.48 -13.89 -9.65
N ALA A 35 -3.38 -13.81 -10.63
CA ALA A 35 -3.14 -13.08 -11.87
C ALA A 35 -3.10 -11.55 -11.63
N VAL A 36 -4.04 -11.01 -10.85
CA VAL A 36 -4.09 -9.57 -10.50
C VAL A 36 -2.85 -9.14 -9.72
N LEU A 37 -2.36 -10.02 -8.84
CA LEU A 37 -1.17 -9.79 -8.03
C LEU A 37 0.15 -10.16 -8.73
N GLY A 38 0.10 -10.71 -9.96
CA GLY A 38 1.29 -11.10 -10.71
C GLY A 38 2.06 -12.31 -10.15
N LEU A 39 1.43 -13.21 -9.39
CA LEU A 39 2.08 -14.27 -8.59
C LEU A 39 2.51 -15.54 -9.39
N GLY A 40 2.62 -15.46 -10.72
CA GLY A 40 3.09 -16.57 -11.55
C GLY A 40 2.20 -17.84 -11.52
N ALA A 41 2.73 -18.96 -12.01
CA ALA A 41 1.95 -20.18 -12.29
C ALA A 41 1.49 -20.96 -11.04
N SER A 42 2.20 -20.83 -9.90
CA SER A 42 1.85 -21.48 -8.64
C SER A 42 1.01 -20.61 -7.71
N GLY A 43 0.82 -19.32 -8.02
CA GLY A 43 0.22 -18.36 -7.10
C GLY A 43 -1.24 -18.68 -6.71
N ALA A 44 -1.99 -19.40 -7.55
CA ALA A 44 -3.36 -19.81 -7.21
C ALA A 44 -3.42 -20.73 -5.97
N SER A 45 -2.53 -21.71 -5.86
CA SER A 45 -2.46 -22.59 -4.69
C SER A 45 -1.97 -21.85 -3.45
N GLU A 46 -1.15 -20.83 -3.63
CA GLU A 46 -0.55 -20.05 -2.56
C GLU A 46 -1.56 -19.06 -1.95
N VAL A 47 -2.35 -18.41 -2.80
CA VAL A 47 -3.52 -17.62 -2.36
C VAL A 47 -4.51 -18.51 -1.59
N ALA A 48 -4.80 -19.71 -2.10
CA ALA A 48 -5.70 -20.64 -1.42
C ALA A 48 -5.21 -21.03 -0.01
N ALA A 49 -3.91 -21.27 0.15
CA ALA A 49 -3.32 -21.59 1.45
C ALA A 49 -3.38 -20.41 2.42
N ALA A 50 -3.11 -19.18 1.95
CA ALA A 50 -3.21 -17.98 2.78
C ALA A 50 -4.64 -17.72 3.27
N LEU A 51 -5.64 -17.89 2.40
CA LEU A 51 -7.05 -17.62 2.72
C LEU A 51 -7.73 -18.72 3.56
N THR A 52 -7.11 -19.89 3.71
CA THR A 52 -7.70 -21.04 4.44
C THR A 52 -7.04 -21.31 5.80
N GLN A 53 -6.21 -20.39 6.29
CA GLN A 53 -5.55 -20.53 7.59
C GLN A 53 -6.56 -20.66 8.74
N LYS A 54 -6.19 -21.45 9.78
CA LYS A 54 -7.05 -21.71 10.94
C LYS A 54 -7.26 -20.46 11.81
N ARG A 55 -6.21 -19.65 11.95
CA ARG A 55 -6.22 -18.39 12.69
C ARG A 55 -5.87 -17.28 11.71
N ARG A 56 -6.63 -16.19 11.76
CA ARG A 56 -6.27 -15.00 11.00
C ARG A 56 -5.11 -14.28 11.67
N PRO A 57 -4.10 -13.88 10.90
CA PRO A 57 -3.03 -13.02 11.36
C PRO A 57 -3.59 -11.73 11.98
N SER A 58 -3.10 -11.38 13.16
CA SER A 58 -3.38 -10.08 13.79
C SER A 58 -2.68 -8.98 13.01
N VAL A 59 -3.39 -7.89 12.74
CA VAL A 59 -2.88 -6.69 12.09
C VAL A 59 -3.14 -5.49 12.98
N VAL A 60 -2.06 -4.77 13.30
CA VAL A 60 -2.07 -3.49 14.01
C VAL A 60 -1.72 -2.40 13.02
N TYR A 61 -2.67 -1.51 12.72
CA TYR A 61 -2.52 -0.40 11.79
C TYR A 61 -2.31 0.91 12.56
N LEU A 62 -1.10 1.46 12.51
CA LEU A 62 -0.71 2.68 13.21
C LEU A 62 -0.76 3.89 12.27
N HIS A 63 -1.34 5.00 12.75
CA HIS A 63 -1.34 6.29 12.07
C HIS A 63 -0.31 7.23 12.71
N PHE A 64 0.58 7.79 11.91
CA PHE A 64 1.54 8.81 12.33
C PHE A 64 1.30 10.16 11.64
N ALA A 65 2.32 10.81 11.06
CA ALA A 65 2.11 12.04 10.30
C ALA A 65 1.56 11.68 8.91
N GLU A 66 0.24 11.67 8.78
CA GLU A 66 -0.50 11.23 7.60
C GLU A 66 -1.66 12.16 7.21
N CYS A 67 -2.39 11.77 6.17
CA CYS A 67 -3.59 12.46 5.69
C CYS A 67 -4.78 11.50 5.53
N THR A 68 -4.65 10.26 6.02
CA THR A 68 -5.63 9.16 5.93
C THR A 68 -5.95 8.70 4.49
N GLY A 69 -5.28 9.26 3.49
CA GLY A 69 -5.44 8.90 2.10
C GLY A 69 -5.04 7.44 1.80
N CYS A 70 -4.12 6.85 2.58
CA CYS A 70 -3.73 5.46 2.36
C CYS A 70 -4.78 4.51 2.93
N SER A 71 -5.29 4.75 4.14
CA SER A 71 -6.48 4.04 4.65
C SER A 71 -7.66 4.15 3.70
N GLU A 72 -7.97 5.35 3.20
CA GLU A 72 -9.05 5.52 2.22
C GLU A 72 -8.79 4.72 0.94
N SER A 73 -7.55 4.66 0.46
CA SER A 73 -7.18 3.80 -0.67
C SER A 73 -7.47 2.33 -0.38
N VAL A 74 -7.08 1.81 0.79
CA VAL A 74 -7.37 0.42 1.21
C VAL A 74 -8.87 0.16 1.27
N LEU A 75 -9.68 1.13 1.74
CA LEU A 75 -11.14 1.04 1.71
C LEU A 75 -11.73 1.00 0.29
N ARG A 76 -10.97 1.38 -0.74
CA ARG A 76 -11.34 1.21 -2.16
C ARG A 76 -10.86 -0.10 -2.77
N ALA A 77 -10.38 -1.05 -1.96
CA ALA A 77 -10.12 -2.41 -2.42
C ALA A 77 -11.40 -3.03 -2.99
N VAL A 78 -11.30 -3.56 -4.19
CA VAL A 78 -12.39 -4.21 -4.92
C VAL A 78 -11.93 -5.58 -5.42
N GLU A 79 -12.78 -6.28 -6.17
CA GLU A 79 -12.49 -7.60 -6.73
C GLU A 79 -11.03 -7.75 -7.21
N PRO A 80 -10.36 -8.87 -6.87
CA PRO A 80 -10.95 -10.06 -6.28
C PRO A 80 -11.07 -10.03 -4.75
N ILE A 81 -10.25 -9.25 -4.01
CA ILE A 81 -10.34 -9.19 -2.54
C ILE A 81 -10.85 -7.82 -2.15
N MET A 82 -12.11 -7.75 -1.72
CA MET A 82 -12.69 -6.52 -1.20
C MET A 82 -12.29 -6.31 0.26
N ILE A 83 -12.54 -5.11 0.79
CA ILE A 83 -12.17 -4.77 2.17
C ILE A 83 -12.92 -5.63 3.21
N ASP A 84 -14.18 -5.97 2.95
CA ASP A 84 -14.96 -6.89 3.79
C ASP A 84 -14.34 -8.29 3.78
N ASP A 85 -13.97 -8.83 2.62
CA ASP A 85 -13.25 -10.12 2.51
C ASP A 85 -11.91 -10.07 3.27
N LEU A 86 -11.19 -8.95 3.19
CA LEU A 86 -9.91 -8.80 3.86
C LEU A 86 -10.07 -8.89 5.38
N ILE A 87 -10.93 -8.06 5.97
CA ILE A 87 -11.08 -7.96 7.43
C ILE A 87 -11.93 -9.09 8.05
N LEU A 88 -12.88 -9.65 7.28
CA LEU A 88 -13.80 -10.70 7.76
C LEU A 88 -13.38 -12.10 7.36
N ASP A 89 -12.39 -12.30 6.49
CA ASP A 89 -11.98 -13.65 6.09
C ASP A 89 -10.46 -13.86 6.12
N THR A 90 -9.66 -12.80 5.90
CA THR A 90 -8.21 -12.93 5.68
C THR A 90 -7.36 -12.54 6.88
N ILE A 91 -7.61 -11.35 7.47
CA ILE A 91 -6.84 -10.79 8.59
C ILE A 91 -7.75 -10.46 9.77
N SER A 92 -7.19 -10.36 10.97
CA SER A 92 -7.84 -9.76 12.12
C SER A 92 -7.29 -8.35 12.27
N LEU A 93 -8.07 -7.33 11.86
CA LEU A 93 -7.69 -5.94 12.02
C LEU A 93 -7.99 -5.50 13.46
N ASP A 94 -7.03 -5.75 14.35
CA ASP A 94 -7.22 -5.63 15.81
C ASP A 94 -7.04 -4.19 16.31
N TYR A 95 -6.38 -3.34 15.53
CA TYR A 95 -6.27 -1.90 15.79
C TYR A 95 -6.25 -1.11 14.47
N HIS A 96 -7.12 -0.12 14.35
CA HIS A 96 -7.16 0.85 13.25
C HIS A 96 -8.01 2.05 13.68
N GLU A 97 -7.39 3.21 13.89
CA GLU A 97 -8.03 4.38 14.52
C GLU A 97 -9.24 4.90 13.72
N THR A 98 -9.20 4.87 12.39
CA THR A 98 -10.32 5.31 11.53
C THR A 98 -11.56 4.40 11.57
N LEU A 99 -11.39 3.09 11.82
CA LEU A 99 -12.46 2.10 11.62
C LEU A 99 -12.95 1.45 12.92
N MET A 100 -12.15 1.50 13.98
CA MET A 100 -12.48 0.82 15.22
C MET A 100 -13.66 1.47 15.97
N ALA A 101 -14.42 0.64 16.68
CA ALA A 101 -15.56 1.12 17.47
C ALA A 101 -15.15 1.75 18.82
N ALA A 102 -14.03 1.30 19.39
CA ALA A 102 -13.54 1.80 20.69
C ALA A 102 -12.79 3.13 20.53
N ALA A 103 -12.76 3.94 21.58
CA ALA A 103 -12.06 5.23 21.63
C ALA A 103 -11.41 5.45 23.00
N GLY A 104 -10.48 6.41 23.09
CA GLY A 104 -9.78 6.74 24.34
C GLY A 104 -9.07 5.54 24.96
N GLU A 105 -9.17 5.39 26.29
CA GLU A 105 -8.53 4.31 27.05
C GLU A 105 -8.92 2.91 26.53
N ALA A 106 -10.15 2.72 26.05
CA ALA A 106 -10.58 1.43 25.49
C ALA A 106 -9.86 1.11 24.17
N ALA A 107 -9.52 2.12 23.37
CA ALA A 107 -8.72 1.94 22.17
C ALA A 107 -7.24 1.64 22.52
N GLU A 108 -6.70 2.31 23.53
CA GLU A 108 -5.35 2.03 24.04
C GLU A 108 -5.24 0.61 24.62
N GLU A 109 -6.26 0.14 25.35
CA GLU A 109 -6.32 -1.23 25.84
C GLU A 109 -6.38 -2.25 24.70
N ALA A 110 -7.14 -1.97 23.63
CA ALA A 110 -7.18 -2.81 22.44
C ALA A 110 -5.81 -2.90 21.75
N LEU A 111 -5.13 -1.76 21.57
CA LEU A 111 -3.76 -1.72 21.04
C LEU A 111 -2.81 -2.54 21.92
N HIS A 112 -2.84 -2.30 23.23
CA HIS A 112 -1.98 -3.00 24.18
C HIS A 112 -2.20 -4.51 24.13
N LYS A 113 -3.46 -4.97 24.05
CA LYS A 113 -3.78 -6.40 23.91
C LYS A 113 -3.23 -6.97 22.61
N ALA A 114 -3.40 -6.27 21.49
CA ALA A 114 -2.95 -6.74 20.18
C ALA A 114 -1.42 -6.88 20.10
N VAL A 115 -0.68 -5.88 20.57
CA VAL A 115 0.80 -5.88 20.49
C VAL A 115 1.49 -6.84 21.47
N HIS A 116 0.76 -7.35 22.48
CA HIS A 116 1.24 -8.33 23.44
C HIS A 116 0.65 -9.73 23.23
N ASP A 117 -0.11 -9.96 22.15
CA ASP A 117 -0.62 -11.30 21.84
C ASP A 117 0.56 -12.27 21.60
N PRO A 118 0.62 -13.42 22.31
CA PRO A 118 1.69 -14.40 22.13
C PRO A 118 1.83 -14.97 20.71
N ALA A 119 0.78 -14.87 19.88
CA ALA A 119 0.86 -15.26 18.47
C ALA A 119 1.55 -14.23 17.57
N GLY A 120 1.86 -13.04 18.10
CA GLY A 120 2.44 -11.93 17.36
C GLY A 120 1.43 -11.23 16.45
N PHE A 121 1.92 -10.19 15.77
CA PHE A 121 1.13 -9.35 14.89
C PHE A 121 1.97 -8.82 13.72
N VAL A 122 1.27 -8.44 12.65
CA VAL A 122 1.82 -7.65 11.55
C VAL A 122 1.54 -6.18 11.84
N CYS A 123 2.56 -5.33 11.72
CA CYS A 123 2.38 -3.89 11.86
C CYS A 123 2.24 -3.24 10.48
N VAL A 124 1.15 -2.53 10.27
CA VAL A 124 1.00 -1.63 9.12
C VAL A 124 1.18 -0.21 9.64
N VAL A 125 2.00 0.59 8.95
CA VAL A 125 2.30 1.96 9.34
C VAL A 125 1.92 2.91 8.23
N GLU A 126 1.00 3.83 8.52
CA GLU A 126 0.65 4.96 7.66
C GLU A 126 1.24 6.26 8.22
N GLY A 127 1.88 7.03 7.35
CA GLY A 127 2.47 8.32 7.73
C GLY A 127 3.94 8.26 8.14
N GLY A 128 4.59 9.43 8.05
CA GLY A 128 5.97 9.61 8.49
C GLY A 128 6.07 9.80 10.00
N ILE A 129 7.26 9.62 10.56
CA ILE A 129 7.50 9.74 12.00
C ILE A 129 8.15 11.11 12.28
N PRO A 130 7.47 12.07 12.93
CA PRO A 130 8.08 13.34 13.31
C PRO A 130 9.10 13.14 14.43
N THR A 131 10.33 13.62 14.25
CA THR A 131 11.43 13.38 15.22
C THR A 131 11.93 14.63 15.92
N ALA A 132 11.67 15.83 15.36
CA ALA A 132 12.10 17.09 15.95
C ALA A 132 11.55 17.26 17.37
N GLN A 133 12.35 17.89 18.24
CA GLN A 133 11.98 18.16 19.63
C GLN A 133 11.49 16.90 20.37
N ASN A 134 12.17 15.76 20.14
CA ASN A 134 11.82 14.44 20.69
C ASN A 134 10.42 13.94 20.27
N GLY A 135 9.96 14.33 19.09
CA GLY A 135 8.71 13.86 18.48
C GLY A 135 7.44 14.51 19.03
N ILE A 136 7.54 15.64 19.74
CA ILE A 136 6.38 16.32 20.35
C ILE A 136 5.34 16.79 19.32
N HIS A 137 5.72 16.93 18.06
CA HIS A 137 4.85 17.39 16.98
C HIS A 137 3.80 16.36 16.52
N GLY A 138 3.85 15.13 17.01
CA GLY A 138 2.84 14.11 16.74
C GLY A 138 2.63 13.24 17.97
N MET A 139 1.40 13.19 18.50
CA MET A 139 1.06 12.45 19.70
C MET A 139 -0.29 11.75 19.57
N VAL A 140 -0.39 10.54 20.15
CA VAL A 140 -1.61 9.75 20.29
C VAL A 140 -1.64 9.21 21.71
N GLY A 141 -2.76 9.35 22.43
CA GLY A 141 -2.88 8.86 23.81
C GLY A 141 -1.86 9.45 24.79
N GLY A 142 -1.35 10.66 24.53
CA GLY A 142 -0.28 11.27 25.33
C GLY A 142 1.13 10.72 25.08
N HIS A 143 1.30 9.79 24.15
CA HIS A 143 2.60 9.27 23.70
C HIS A 143 3.02 9.93 22.39
N THR A 144 4.31 10.25 22.23
CA THR A 144 4.79 10.75 20.93
C THR A 144 4.75 9.62 19.91
N MET A 145 4.40 9.91 18.67
CA MET A 145 4.44 8.94 17.55
C MET A 145 5.81 8.27 17.44
N LEU A 146 6.89 9.02 17.68
CA LEU A 146 8.26 8.50 17.77
C LEU A 146 8.43 7.43 18.87
N SER A 147 7.89 7.68 20.07
CA SER A 147 7.94 6.72 21.18
C SER A 147 7.14 5.45 20.87
N MET A 148 5.95 5.60 20.31
CA MET A 148 5.11 4.48 19.88
C MET A 148 5.79 3.66 18.77
N ALA A 149 6.37 4.32 17.77
CA ALA A 149 7.10 3.66 16.69
C ALA A 149 8.27 2.81 17.23
N LYS A 150 9.06 3.37 18.16
CA LYS A 150 10.21 2.69 18.77
C LYS A 150 9.80 1.52 19.68
N ASP A 151 8.64 1.60 20.34
CA ASP A 151 8.18 0.53 21.23
C ASP A 151 7.44 -0.59 20.47
N ILE A 152 6.58 -0.25 19.52
CA ILE A 152 5.65 -1.21 18.91
C ILE A 152 6.25 -1.89 17.68
N ILE A 153 6.81 -1.12 16.74
CA ILE A 153 7.21 -1.65 15.42
C ILE A 153 8.27 -2.77 15.53
N PRO A 154 9.31 -2.67 16.37
CA PRO A 154 10.31 -3.75 16.51
C PRO A 154 9.76 -5.07 17.07
N LYS A 155 8.57 -5.07 17.69
CA LYS A 155 7.91 -6.28 18.22
C LYS A 155 7.11 -7.03 17.15
N ALA A 156 6.86 -6.40 16.00
CA ALA A 156 6.06 -6.98 14.94
C ALA A 156 6.80 -8.12 14.23
N GLN A 157 6.05 -9.15 13.79
CA GLN A 157 6.61 -10.24 12.98
C GLN A 157 7.03 -9.76 11.59
N ALA A 158 6.32 -8.77 11.07
CA ALA A 158 6.69 -8.01 9.89
C ALA A 158 6.07 -6.61 9.95
N THR A 159 6.68 -5.70 9.20
CA THR A 159 6.21 -4.32 9.06
C THR A 159 5.93 -4.01 7.59
N ILE A 160 4.76 -3.44 7.31
CA ILE A 160 4.39 -2.90 6.02
C ILE A 160 4.24 -1.39 6.19
N ALA A 161 5.08 -0.61 5.51
CA ALA A 161 4.92 0.83 5.42
C ALA A 161 4.02 1.13 4.20
N ILE A 162 2.88 1.79 4.43
CA ILE A 162 1.92 2.12 3.39
C ILE A 162 1.95 3.63 3.09
N GLY A 163 2.22 3.94 1.83
CA GLY A 163 2.29 5.31 1.32
C GLY A 163 3.66 5.97 1.40
N ASN A 164 3.87 6.96 0.55
CA ASN A 164 5.14 7.68 0.43
C ASN A 164 5.60 8.29 1.77
N CYS A 165 4.64 8.75 2.60
CA CYS A 165 4.92 9.27 3.94
C CYS A 165 5.59 8.25 4.86
N ALA A 166 5.04 7.03 4.95
CA ALA A 166 5.63 5.98 5.77
C ALA A 166 6.95 5.45 5.19
N ASN A 167 7.06 5.40 3.86
CA ASN A 167 8.23 4.84 3.21
C ASN A 167 9.44 5.77 3.27
N PHE A 168 9.22 7.06 3.00
CA PHE A 168 10.28 8.04 2.70
C PHE A 168 10.08 9.40 3.38
N GLY A 169 9.14 9.54 4.32
CA GLY A 169 8.85 10.78 5.06
C GLY A 169 7.77 11.66 4.43
N GLY A 170 7.57 11.60 3.11
CA GLY A 170 6.43 12.20 2.41
C GLY A 170 6.38 13.73 2.43
N ILE A 171 5.16 14.29 2.40
CA ILE A 171 4.95 15.74 2.19
C ILE A 171 5.50 16.59 3.32
N GLN A 172 5.36 16.13 4.56
CA GLN A 172 5.90 16.82 5.74
C GLN A 172 7.43 16.80 5.81
N ALA A 173 8.08 15.86 5.11
CA ALA A 173 9.53 15.75 5.02
C ALA A 173 10.12 16.58 3.87
N ALA A 174 9.28 17.12 2.98
CA ALA A 174 9.72 18.06 1.95
C ALA A 174 10.38 19.29 2.58
N ARG A 175 11.32 19.92 1.87
CA ARG A 175 12.03 21.11 2.39
C ARG A 175 11.04 22.18 2.86
N PRO A 176 11.22 22.77 4.06
CA PRO A 176 12.39 22.68 4.95
C PRO A 176 12.31 21.60 6.05
N ASN A 177 11.35 20.66 6.00
CA ASN A 177 11.13 19.60 6.99
C ASN A 177 11.10 20.10 8.46
N PRO A 178 10.10 20.93 8.83
CA PRO A 178 10.07 21.59 10.14
C PRO A 178 9.94 20.63 11.32
N THR A 179 9.38 19.44 11.11
CA THR A 179 9.18 18.42 12.16
C THR A 179 10.23 17.31 12.12
N GLN A 180 11.23 17.41 11.24
CA GLN A 180 12.21 16.35 10.97
C GLN A 180 11.53 14.98 10.78
N ALA A 181 10.46 14.97 9.99
CA ALA A 181 9.75 13.76 9.65
C ALA A 181 10.64 12.83 8.83
N MET A 182 10.58 11.53 9.14
CA MET A 182 11.36 10.47 8.50
C MET A 182 10.46 9.31 8.12
N GLY A 183 10.88 8.50 7.13
CA GLY A 183 10.24 7.22 6.84
C GLY A 183 10.53 6.17 7.93
N VAL A 184 9.76 5.09 7.97
CA VAL A 184 9.87 4.01 8.98
C VAL A 184 11.26 3.40 9.01
N ASN A 185 11.76 2.96 7.84
CA ASN A 185 13.07 2.31 7.74
C ASN A 185 14.22 3.24 8.11
N GLU A 186 14.10 4.52 7.78
CA GLU A 186 15.09 5.53 8.12
C GLU A 186 15.08 5.81 9.63
N CYS A 187 13.91 6.02 10.21
CA CYS A 187 13.72 6.37 11.62
C CYS A 187 14.11 5.23 12.58
N LEU A 188 13.89 3.97 12.17
CA LEU A 188 14.05 2.80 13.03
C LEU A 188 15.21 1.88 12.62
N LYS A 189 16.11 2.38 11.76
CA LYS A 189 17.29 1.66 11.27
C LYS A 189 18.12 1.04 12.40
N ASP A 190 18.36 1.81 13.46
CA ASP A 190 19.18 1.40 14.61
C ASP A 190 18.51 0.30 15.47
N LEU A 191 17.20 0.09 15.30
CA LEU A 191 16.44 -0.99 15.94
C LEU A 191 16.31 -2.23 15.05
N GLY A 192 16.97 -2.25 13.88
CA GLY A 192 16.95 -3.38 12.96
C GLY A 192 15.65 -3.55 12.18
N VAL A 193 14.77 -2.54 12.17
CA VAL A 193 13.51 -2.59 11.42
C VAL A 193 13.78 -2.45 9.92
N SER A 194 13.18 -3.33 9.13
CA SER A 194 13.18 -3.29 7.67
C SER A 194 11.79 -3.60 7.13
N ALA A 195 10.95 -2.58 7.06
CA ALA A 195 9.61 -2.64 6.53
C ALA A 195 9.59 -2.83 5.00
N ILE A 196 8.55 -3.54 4.54
CA ILE A 196 8.15 -3.64 3.14
C ILE A 196 7.45 -2.33 2.77
N ASN A 197 7.93 -1.65 1.73
CA ASN A 197 7.45 -0.34 1.32
C ASN A 197 6.41 -0.45 0.20
N ILE A 198 5.19 0.00 0.46
CA ILE A 198 4.10 0.08 -0.52
C ILE A 198 3.91 1.53 -0.93
N ALA A 199 4.70 1.98 -1.90
CA ALA A 199 4.84 3.38 -2.29
C ALA A 199 3.70 3.92 -3.16
N GLY A 200 3.45 5.23 -3.03
CA GLY A 200 2.40 5.97 -3.72
C GLY A 200 1.74 7.01 -2.80
N CYS A 201 0.99 7.95 -3.36
CA CYS A 201 0.34 9.02 -2.59
C CYS A 201 -1.13 9.23 -3.03
N PRO A 202 -2.04 8.29 -2.73
CA PRO A 202 -1.81 7.02 -2.03
C PRO A 202 -1.37 5.88 -2.97
N PRO A 203 -0.86 4.76 -2.44
CA PRO A 203 -0.63 3.57 -3.26
C PRO A 203 -1.96 2.98 -3.71
N PRO A 204 -2.02 2.31 -4.87
CA PRO A 204 -3.20 1.56 -5.25
C PRO A 204 -3.55 0.44 -4.24
N PRO A 205 -4.84 0.15 -4.00
CA PRO A 205 -5.26 -0.82 -2.97
C PRO A 205 -4.74 -2.24 -3.21
N HIS A 206 -4.67 -2.68 -4.47
CA HIS A 206 -4.22 -4.03 -4.80
C HIS A 206 -2.75 -4.27 -4.46
N ASN A 207 -1.91 -3.23 -4.43
CA ASN A 207 -0.51 -3.37 -4.01
C ASN A 207 -0.40 -3.68 -2.51
N PHE A 208 -1.26 -3.05 -1.70
CA PHE A 208 -1.33 -3.34 -0.25
C PHE A 208 -1.86 -4.74 0.01
N VAL A 209 -3.01 -5.09 -0.58
CA VAL A 209 -3.59 -6.44 -0.45
C VAL A 209 -2.60 -7.50 -0.94
N GLY A 210 -1.92 -7.23 -2.05
CA GLY A 210 -0.87 -8.08 -2.59
C GLY A 210 0.28 -8.30 -1.62
N ALA A 211 0.76 -7.24 -0.96
CA ALA A 211 1.80 -7.32 0.04
C ALA A 211 1.37 -8.15 1.26
N VAL A 212 0.13 -8.00 1.72
CA VAL A 212 -0.44 -8.82 2.80
C VAL A 212 -0.45 -10.29 2.37
N VAL A 213 -1.00 -10.62 1.20
CA VAL A 213 -1.05 -12.01 0.70
C VAL A 213 0.35 -12.61 0.54
N LEU A 214 1.29 -11.86 -0.03
CA LEU A 214 2.68 -12.27 -0.19
C LEU A 214 3.35 -12.57 1.16
N TYR A 215 3.09 -11.74 2.16
CA TYR A 215 3.59 -11.98 3.52
C TYR A 215 2.99 -13.27 4.11
N LEU A 216 1.68 -13.50 3.97
CA LEU A 216 1.01 -14.70 4.50
C LEU A 216 1.46 -16.01 3.87
N GLN A 217 2.05 -15.96 2.68
CA GLN A 217 2.64 -17.12 2.02
C GLN A 217 3.96 -17.57 2.67
N GLY A 218 4.57 -16.76 3.54
CA GLY A 218 5.84 -17.07 4.21
C GLY A 218 7.02 -17.20 3.23
N LYS A 219 6.89 -16.66 2.02
CA LYS A 219 7.92 -16.70 0.98
C LYS A 219 8.75 -15.43 0.99
N LYS A 220 9.97 -15.55 0.47
CA LYS A 220 10.81 -14.38 0.19
C LYS A 220 10.11 -13.51 -0.86
N ILE A 221 9.90 -12.24 -0.53
CA ILE A 221 9.42 -11.23 -1.46
C ILE A 221 10.65 -10.57 -2.08
N ASP A 222 10.73 -10.55 -3.40
CA ASP A 222 11.79 -9.82 -4.09
C ASP A 222 11.48 -8.32 -4.05
N LEU A 223 12.40 -7.57 -3.45
CA LEU A 223 12.29 -6.13 -3.23
C LEU A 223 13.34 -5.40 -4.07
N ASP A 224 13.01 -4.18 -4.51
CA ASP A 224 13.99 -3.26 -5.08
C ASP A 224 14.87 -2.60 -4.00
N GLU A 225 15.76 -1.70 -4.42
CA GLU A 225 16.67 -0.96 -3.52
C GLU A 225 15.95 -0.05 -2.51
N TYR A 226 14.67 0.23 -2.71
CA TYR A 226 13.82 1.04 -1.84
C TYR A 226 12.85 0.18 -1.00
N ASN A 227 13.13 -1.12 -0.89
CA ASN A 227 12.29 -2.11 -0.20
C ASN A 227 10.86 -2.24 -0.78
N ARG A 228 10.66 -1.91 -2.07
CA ARG A 228 9.34 -2.03 -2.73
C ARG A 228 9.24 -3.39 -3.44
N PRO A 229 8.10 -4.10 -3.37
CA PRO A 229 7.95 -5.37 -4.08
C PRO A 229 8.06 -5.23 -5.60
N LEU A 230 8.98 -5.97 -6.22
CA LEU A 230 9.20 -5.94 -7.68
C LEU A 230 7.95 -6.34 -8.47
N ALA A 231 7.06 -7.16 -7.88
CA ALA A 231 5.79 -7.53 -8.48
C ALA A 231 4.89 -6.31 -8.81
N PHE A 232 5.05 -5.19 -8.11
CA PHE A 232 4.24 -3.99 -8.28
C PHE A 232 5.05 -2.77 -8.77
N TYR A 233 6.34 -2.75 -8.45
CA TYR A 233 7.25 -1.61 -8.68
C TYR A 233 8.44 -1.97 -9.57
N GLY A 234 8.40 -3.10 -10.30
CA GLY A 234 9.49 -3.56 -11.16
C GLY A 234 9.59 -2.89 -12.53
N GLU A 235 8.55 -2.16 -12.96
CA GLU A 235 8.48 -1.49 -14.26
C GLU A 235 8.15 -0.01 -14.07
N THR A 236 8.56 0.84 -15.01
CA THR A 236 8.20 2.26 -14.98
C THR A 236 6.75 2.45 -15.44
N VAL A 237 6.11 3.52 -14.96
CA VAL A 237 4.80 3.96 -15.43
C VAL A 237 4.82 4.21 -16.95
N HIS A 238 5.95 4.68 -17.48
CA HIS A 238 6.11 4.97 -18.90
C HIS A 238 6.06 3.73 -19.79
N ASP A 239 6.71 2.63 -19.37
CA ASP A 239 6.80 1.39 -20.15
C ASP A 239 5.42 0.74 -20.40
N LYS A 240 4.43 1.09 -19.57
CA LYS A 240 3.04 0.60 -19.69
C LYS A 240 2.05 1.68 -20.11
N CYS A 241 2.49 2.89 -20.41
CA CYS A 241 1.61 4.02 -20.73
C CYS A 241 0.97 3.87 -22.12
N GLU A 242 -0.35 4.10 -22.24
CA GLU A 242 -1.04 4.05 -23.53
C GLU A 242 -0.59 5.14 -24.52
N ARG A 243 0.07 6.21 -24.02
CA ARG A 243 0.62 7.29 -24.84
C ARG A 243 2.07 7.05 -25.28
N LEU A 244 2.68 5.90 -24.95
CA LEU A 244 4.07 5.57 -25.29
C LEU A 244 4.36 5.72 -26.79
N LYS A 245 3.47 5.23 -27.66
CA LYS A 245 3.60 5.41 -29.12
C LYS A 245 3.79 6.87 -29.56
N TYR A 246 3.15 7.83 -28.87
CA TYR A 246 3.28 9.25 -29.20
C TYR A 246 4.61 9.81 -28.70
N PHE A 247 5.13 9.29 -27.59
CA PHE A 247 6.48 9.62 -27.13
C PHE A 247 7.53 9.19 -28.17
N ASP A 248 7.46 7.95 -28.66
CA ASP A 248 8.39 7.39 -29.65
C ASP A 248 8.34 8.13 -31.00
N GLU A 249 7.17 8.67 -31.36
CA GLU A 249 6.95 9.47 -32.57
C GLU A 249 7.32 10.97 -32.40
N GLY A 250 7.75 11.41 -31.22
CA GLY A 250 8.05 12.83 -30.94
C GLY A 250 6.80 13.73 -30.94
N LYS A 251 5.63 13.17 -30.62
CA LYS A 251 4.34 13.86 -30.59
C LYS A 251 3.97 14.24 -29.17
N PHE A 252 4.26 15.48 -28.81
CA PHE A 252 4.04 16.03 -27.48
C PHE A 252 2.92 17.08 -27.48
N ALA A 253 2.24 17.19 -26.34
CA ALA A 253 1.36 18.31 -26.09
C ALA A 253 2.19 19.47 -25.50
N PRO A 254 2.24 20.65 -26.16
CA PRO A 254 3.03 21.79 -25.68
C PRO A 254 2.34 22.55 -24.53
N SER A 255 1.02 22.40 -24.39
CA SER A 255 0.20 22.99 -23.32
C SER A 255 -1.10 22.21 -23.12
N PHE A 256 -1.78 22.39 -21.99
CA PHE A 256 -3.03 21.69 -21.69
C PHE A 256 -4.22 22.10 -22.57
N ASP A 257 -4.20 23.30 -23.14
CA ASP A 257 -5.26 23.84 -24.01
C ASP A 257 -5.07 23.55 -25.51
N SER A 258 -3.91 22.99 -25.87
CA SER A 258 -3.51 22.68 -27.25
C SER A 258 -4.39 21.60 -27.92
N GLU A 259 -4.41 21.60 -29.26
CA GLU A 259 -5.06 20.55 -30.04
C GLU A 259 -4.36 19.20 -29.88
N GLU A 260 -3.06 19.20 -29.62
CA GLU A 260 -2.25 18.03 -29.30
C GLU A 260 -2.70 17.39 -27.98
N ALA A 261 -2.96 18.19 -26.94
CA ALA A 261 -3.54 17.71 -25.69
C ALA A 261 -4.93 17.10 -25.91
N ARG A 262 -5.79 17.75 -26.71
CA ARG A 262 -7.12 17.23 -27.08
C ARG A 262 -7.05 15.91 -27.85
N LYS A 263 -6.01 15.71 -28.66
CA LYS A 263 -5.72 14.45 -29.38
C LYS A 263 -5.07 13.37 -28.51
N GLY A 264 -4.77 13.68 -27.25
CA GLY A 264 -4.16 12.73 -26.31
C GLY A 264 -2.67 12.48 -26.55
N TYR A 265 -1.93 13.46 -27.07
CA TYR A 265 -0.49 13.35 -27.28
C TYR A 265 0.28 13.20 -25.97
N CYS A 266 1.56 12.82 -26.06
CA CYS A 266 2.37 12.55 -24.87
C CYS A 266 2.54 13.82 -24.02
N LEU A 267 2.47 13.65 -22.70
CA LEU A 267 2.51 14.73 -21.71
C LEU A 267 3.93 15.02 -21.19
N TYR A 268 4.97 14.55 -21.88
CA TYR A 268 6.35 14.72 -21.44
C TYR A 268 6.76 16.21 -21.35
N GLU A 269 6.43 17.01 -22.38
CA GLU A 269 6.75 18.45 -22.41
C GLU A 269 6.02 19.27 -21.34
N VAL A 270 4.88 18.78 -20.83
CA VAL A 270 4.15 19.39 -19.70
C VAL A 270 4.51 18.75 -18.35
N GLY A 271 5.64 18.07 -18.26
CA GLY A 271 6.26 17.65 -16.99
C GLY A 271 6.01 16.22 -16.53
N CYS A 272 5.57 15.30 -17.40
CA CYS A 272 5.32 13.92 -16.99
C CYS A 272 6.58 13.20 -16.45
N ARG A 273 6.52 12.75 -15.19
CA ARG A 273 7.57 11.98 -14.48
C ARG A 273 7.50 10.47 -14.72
N GLY A 274 6.55 10.01 -15.54
CA GLY A 274 6.34 8.59 -15.82
C GLY A 274 7.60 7.80 -16.18
N PRO A 275 8.55 8.35 -16.99
CA PRO A 275 9.80 7.65 -17.34
C PRO A 275 10.73 7.34 -16.16
N TYR A 276 10.56 8.03 -15.03
CA TYR A 276 11.42 7.93 -13.85
C TYR A 276 10.66 7.42 -12.63
N THR A 277 9.43 6.95 -12.82
CA THR A 277 8.52 6.55 -11.73
C THR A 277 8.18 5.08 -11.86
N TYR A 278 8.49 4.30 -10.85
CA TYR A 278 8.15 2.89 -10.76
C TYR A 278 6.80 2.74 -10.08
N ASN A 279 5.80 2.24 -10.82
CA ASN A 279 4.45 1.96 -10.34
C ASN A 279 3.65 1.23 -11.43
N ASN A 280 2.58 0.54 -11.03
CA ASN A 280 1.71 -0.20 -11.94
C ASN A 280 0.43 0.56 -12.35
N CYS A 281 0.35 1.87 -12.11
CA CYS A 281 -0.81 2.75 -12.38
C CYS A 281 -1.55 2.47 -13.71
N PRO A 282 -0.91 2.47 -14.89
CA PRO A 282 -1.61 2.26 -16.16
C PRO A 282 -2.19 0.84 -16.32
N THR A 283 -1.57 -0.16 -15.68
CA THR A 283 -1.96 -1.57 -15.79
C THR A 283 -3.20 -1.88 -14.98
N VAL A 284 -3.24 -1.36 -13.76
CA VAL A 284 -4.26 -1.68 -12.73
C VAL A 284 -5.34 -0.61 -12.60
N LYS A 285 -5.01 0.61 -13.03
CA LYS A 285 -5.80 1.83 -12.87
C LYS A 285 -6.15 2.13 -11.41
N PHE A 286 -6.86 3.22 -11.19
CA PHE A 286 -7.51 3.55 -9.93
C PHE A 286 -9.02 3.45 -10.13
N ASN A 287 -9.70 2.90 -9.11
CA ASN A 287 -11.17 2.75 -9.09
C ASN A 287 -11.72 2.03 -10.34
N GLN A 288 -10.91 1.13 -10.94
CA GLN A 288 -11.25 0.30 -12.10
C GLN A 288 -11.61 1.09 -13.35
N THR A 289 -11.31 2.40 -13.36
CA THR A 289 -11.80 3.31 -14.39
C THR A 289 -10.69 4.09 -15.06
N SER A 290 -9.84 4.79 -14.29
CA SER A 290 -8.93 5.80 -14.83
C SER A 290 -7.61 5.86 -14.07
N TRP A 291 -6.65 6.59 -14.61
CA TRP A 291 -5.38 6.95 -13.97
C TRP A 291 -4.91 8.32 -14.49
N PRO A 292 -3.91 8.99 -13.87
CA PRO A 292 -3.58 10.39 -14.16
C PRO A 292 -3.41 10.76 -15.64
N VAL A 293 -2.61 10.00 -16.41
CA VAL A 293 -2.34 10.33 -17.82
C VAL A 293 -3.53 10.03 -18.72
N GLU A 294 -4.33 9.00 -18.42
CA GLU A 294 -5.61 8.76 -19.09
C GLU A 294 -6.56 9.95 -18.89
N ALA A 295 -6.55 10.54 -17.70
CA ALA A 295 -7.29 11.77 -17.39
C ALA A 295 -6.66 13.06 -17.97
N GLY A 296 -5.54 12.97 -18.68
CA GLY A 296 -4.88 14.11 -19.34
C GLY A 296 -3.90 14.88 -18.46
N HIS A 297 -3.50 14.34 -17.30
CA HIS A 297 -2.56 15.00 -16.38
C HIS A 297 -1.21 14.26 -16.30
N PRO A 298 -0.06 14.96 -16.29
CA PRO A 298 1.25 14.33 -16.14
C PRO A 298 1.35 13.56 -14.81
N CYS A 299 2.10 12.46 -14.83
CA CYS A 299 2.54 11.77 -13.62
C CYS A 299 3.47 12.69 -12.82
N ILE A 300 3.30 12.74 -11.50
CA ILE A 300 4.13 13.57 -10.60
C ILE A 300 5.24 12.79 -9.86
N GLY A 301 5.35 11.48 -10.10
CA GLY A 301 6.35 10.64 -9.44
C GLY A 301 6.06 10.26 -7.98
N CYS A 302 4.77 10.17 -7.60
CA CYS A 302 4.38 10.04 -6.19
C CYS A 302 4.81 8.74 -5.47
N SER A 303 5.33 7.73 -6.19
CA SER A 303 5.91 6.52 -5.60
C SER A 303 7.43 6.56 -5.45
N GLU A 304 8.08 7.66 -5.85
CA GLU A 304 9.52 7.82 -5.72
C GLU A 304 9.93 8.50 -4.41
N PRO A 305 11.13 8.21 -3.89
CA PRO A 305 11.67 8.90 -2.73
C PRO A 305 11.79 10.42 -2.97
N ASN A 306 11.41 11.21 -1.97
CA ASN A 306 11.56 12.67 -1.95
C ASN A 306 10.92 13.41 -3.14
N PHE A 307 9.90 12.84 -3.79
CA PHE A 307 9.34 13.40 -5.04
C PHE A 307 8.83 14.84 -4.91
N TRP A 308 8.43 15.28 -3.72
CA TRP A 308 8.04 16.67 -3.45
C TRP A 308 9.16 17.68 -3.74
N ASP A 309 10.42 17.29 -3.58
CA ASP A 309 11.59 18.12 -3.86
C ASP A 309 12.33 17.70 -5.13
N THR A 310 12.32 16.41 -5.49
CA THR A 310 13.10 15.89 -6.63
C THR A 310 12.34 15.95 -7.95
N MET A 311 11.00 15.99 -7.93
CA MET A 311 10.17 15.98 -9.14
C MET A 311 9.49 17.34 -9.39
N THR A 312 9.68 18.31 -8.51
CA THR A 312 9.21 19.69 -8.68
C THR A 312 10.26 20.56 -9.40
N PRO A 313 9.83 21.59 -10.17
CA PRO A 313 8.44 21.97 -10.50
C PRO A 313 7.75 20.92 -11.39
N PHE A 314 6.53 20.52 -11.04
CA PHE A 314 5.87 19.35 -11.66
C PHE A 314 5.51 19.51 -13.15
N TYR A 315 5.41 20.74 -13.66
CA TYR A 315 4.97 21.02 -15.02
C TYR A 315 6.11 21.43 -15.95
N GLU A 316 7.35 21.24 -15.51
CA GLU A 316 8.55 21.46 -16.32
C GLU A 316 9.13 20.10 -16.72
N PRO A 317 9.65 19.91 -17.95
CA PRO A 317 10.40 18.71 -18.32
C PRO A 317 11.56 18.45 -17.35
N MET A 318 11.89 17.16 -17.12
CA MET A 318 13.09 16.77 -16.35
C MET A 318 14.35 16.83 -17.21
#